data_AF-A0A3D2HZV2-F1
#
_entry.id   AF-A0A3D2HZV2-F1
#
_cell.length_a   1.000
_cell.length_b   1.000
_cell.length_c   1.000
_cell.angle_alpha   90.00
_cell.angle_beta   90.00
_cell.angle_gamma   90.00
#
_symmetry.space_group_name_H-M   'P 1'
#
loop_
_entity.id
_entity.type
_entity.pdbx_description
1 polymer ?
#
loop_
_entity_poly.entity_id
_entity_poly.type
_entity_poly.pdbx_seq_one_letter_code
_entity_poly.pdbx_strand_id
1 'polypeptide(L)'
;MDGVHRPIAQELGRAAASAQAGDWRRAGAEFQQAQAGWEKFAHFRACFADHTPMEAVDEELAAAGCAASLEQWPDFAAACARAAKMVAAVGDSHRLTWWNLL
;
A
#
# COMPACT_ATOMS: atom_id res chain seq x y z
N MET A 1 12.88 9.96 6.23
CA MET A 1 11.94 9.94 5.07
C MET A 1 10.73 9.05 5.37
N ASP A 2 10.02 9.30 6.46
CA ASP A 2 8.87 8.47 6.88
C ASP A 2 7.51 9.10 6.51
N GLY A 3 7.55 10.22 5.77
CA GLY A 3 6.36 11.00 5.43
C GLY A 3 5.58 10.47 4.23
N VAL A 4 6.15 9.54 3.45
CA VAL A 4 5.51 9.00 2.24
C VAL A 4 4.88 7.64 2.50
N HIS A 5 5.64 6.69 3.02
CA HIS A 5 5.18 5.32 3.20
C HIS A 5 4.18 5.17 4.36
N ARG A 6 4.38 5.89 5.47
CA ARG A 6 3.53 5.78 6.65
C ARG A 6 2.07 6.17 6.39
N PRO A 7 1.75 7.30 5.71
CA PRO A 7 0.36 7.62 5.35
C PRO A 7 -0.29 6.55 4.48
N ILE A 8 0.41 6.04 3.46
CA ILE A 8 -0.10 5.01 2.55
C ILE A 8 -0.42 3.73 3.31
N ALA A 9 0.49 3.26 4.18
CA ALA A 9 0.26 2.08 5.00
C ALA A 9 -0.92 2.25 5.97
N GLN A 10 -1.09 3.45 6.54
CA GLN A 10 -2.23 3.76 7.41
C GLN A 10 -3.56 3.77 6.65
N GLU A 11 -3.60 4.33 5.44
CA GLU A 11 -4.80 4.36 4.60
C GLU A 11 -5.20 2.94 4.18
N LEU A 12 -4.24 2.08 3.80
CA LEU A 12 -4.49 0.66 3.53
C LEU A 12 -4.99 -0.10 4.76
N GLY A 13 -4.42 0.19 5.94
CA GLY A 13 -4.88 -0.39 7.20
C GLY A 13 -6.32 0.01 7.55
N ARG A 14 -6.69 1.27 7.29
CA ARG A 14 -8.07 1.74 7.45
C ARG A 14 -9.00 1.08 6.44
N ALA A 15 -8.60 0.97 5.18
CA ALA A 15 -9.38 0.29 4.15
C ALA A 15 -9.71 -1.16 4.55
N ALA A 16 -8.72 -1.89 5.08
CA ALA A 16 -8.91 -3.23 5.60
C ALA A 16 -9.88 -3.28 6.79
N ALA A 17 -9.77 -2.34 7.74
CA ALA A 17 -10.66 -2.26 8.90
C ALA A 17 -12.11 -1.88 8.50
N SER A 18 -12.28 -0.92 7.60
CA SER A 18 -13.57 -0.49 7.07
C SER A 18 -14.27 -1.62 6.32
N ALA A 19 -13.51 -2.42 5.53
CA ALA A 19 -14.04 -3.62 4.91
C ALA A 19 -14.45 -4.66 5.96
N GLN A 20 -13.63 -4.97 6.95
CA GLN A 20 -14.03 -5.92 8.01
C GLN A 20 -15.29 -5.47 8.77
N ALA A 21 -15.51 -4.16 8.91
CA ALA A 21 -16.69 -3.58 9.54
C ALA A 21 -17.94 -3.54 8.62
N GLY A 22 -17.81 -3.92 7.34
CA GLY A 22 -18.91 -3.90 6.37
C GLY A 22 -19.15 -2.55 5.68
N ASP A 23 -18.28 -1.56 5.88
CA ASP A 23 -18.37 -0.25 5.24
C ASP A 23 -17.54 -0.22 3.94
N TRP A 24 -18.08 -0.88 2.91
CA TRP A 24 -17.40 -1.11 1.63
C TRP A 24 -17.12 0.18 0.86
N ARG A 25 -18.02 1.16 0.97
CA ARG A 25 -17.89 2.45 0.27
C ARG A 25 -16.72 3.23 0.84
N ARG A 26 -16.59 3.25 2.17
CA ARG A 26 -15.46 3.87 2.85
C ARG A 26 -14.16 3.11 2.58
N ALA A 27 -14.21 1.79 2.63
CA ALA A 27 -13.06 0.93 2.34
C ALA A 27 -12.48 1.19 0.94
N GLY A 28 -13.34 1.29 -0.08
CA GLY A 28 -12.94 1.64 -1.44
C GLY A 28 -12.32 3.03 -1.55
N ALA A 29 -12.88 4.04 -0.88
CA ALA A 29 -12.34 5.39 -0.89
C ALA A 29 -10.95 5.48 -0.22
N GLU A 30 -10.78 4.81 0.94
CA GLU A 30 -9.51 4.74 1.66
C GLU A 30 -8.44 3.98 0.83
N PHE A 31 -8.84 2.92 0.12
CA PHE A 31 -7.96 2.20 -0.80
C PHE A 31 -7.53 3.05 -2.01
N GLN A 32 -8.46 3.75 -2.65
CA GLN A 32 -8.15 4.62 -3.80
C GLN A 32 -7.17 5.73 -3.42
N GLN A 33 -7.33 6.30 -2.22
CA GLN A 33 -6.41 7.31 -1.71
C GLN A 33 -4.99 6.74 -1.51
N ALA A 34 -4.90 5.55 -0.92
CA ALA A 34 -3.62 4.87 -0.72
C ALA A 34 -2.95 4.51 -2.05
N GLN A 35 -3.70 3.98 -3.00
CA GLN A 35 -3.21 3.63 -4.33
C GLN A 35 -2.67 4.86 -5.06
N ALA A 36 -3.41 5.98 -5.06
CA ALA A 36 -2.93 7.23 -5.65
C ALA A 36 -1.67 7.77 -4.95
N GLY A 37 -1.55 7.60 -3.63
CA GLY A 37 -0.34 7.92 -2.87
C GLY A 37 0.85 7.08 -3.30
N TRP A 38 0.63 5.78 -3.51
CA TRP A 38 1.63 4.83 -3.97
C TRP A 38 2.09 5.11 -5.41
N GLU A 39 1.16 5.40 -6.32
CA GLU A 39 1.46 5.77 -7.71
C GLU A 39 2.26 7.08 -7.80
N LYS A 40 1.94 8.08 -6.97
CA LYS A 40 2.73 9.34 -6.92
C LYS A 40 4.19 9.10 -6.55
N PHE A 41 4.47 8.04 -5.80
CA PHE A 41 5.83 7.66 -5.43
C PHE A 41 6.59 6.95 -6.56
N ALA A 42 5.97 6.66 -7.71
CA ALA A 42 6.59 6.02 -8.87
C ALA A 42 7.85 6.73 -9.37
N HIS A 43 7.89 8.07 -9.31
CA HIS A 43 9.07 8.79 -9.75
C HIS A 43 10.26 8.63 -8.79
N PHE A 44 10.00 8.61 -7.48
CA PHE A 44 11.04 8.35 -6.48
C PHE A 44 11.50 6.89 -6.53
N ARG A 45 10.59 5.93 -6.74
CA ARG A 45 10.91 4.51 -6.97
C ARG A 45 11.96 4.30 -8.04
N ALA A 46 11.85 5.01 -9.16
CA ALA A 46 12.77 4.89 -10.28
C ALA A 46 14.23 5.24 -9.90
N CYS A 47 14.44 6.02 -8.84
CA CYS A 47 15.78 6.42 -8.39
C CYS A 47 16.52 5.35 -7.57
N PHE A 48 15.80 4.41 -6.92
CA PHE A 48 16.42 3.50 -5.93
C PHE A 48 16.73 2.09 -6.45
N ALA A 49 16.34 1.76 -7.70
CA ALA A 49 16.53 0.43 -8.31
C ALA A 49 15.99 -0.78 -7.52
N ASP A 50 15.34 -0.56 -6.36
CA ASP A 50 14.62 -1.55 -5.55
C ASP A 50 13.25 -1.87 -6.19
N HIS A 51 13.29 -2.45 -7.39
CA HIS A 51 12.09 -2.79 -8.16
C HIS A 51 11.32 -3.95 -7.52
N THR A 52 12.00 -5.00 -7.04
CA THR A 52 11.35 -6.22 -6.53
C THR A 52 10.41 -5.99 -5.34
N PRO A 53 10.79 -5.26 -4.27
CA PRO A 53 9.88 -5.01 -3.16
C PRO A 53 8.69 -4.13 -3.56
N MET A 54 8.88 -3.25 -4.53
CA MET A 54 7.84 -2.32 -4.98
C MET A 54 6.84 -3.00 -5.93
N GLU A 55 7.31 -3.87 -6.82
CA GLU A 55 6.48 -4.73 -7.67
C GLU A 55 5.61 -5.66 -6.84
N ALA A 56 6.14 -6.22 -5.75
CA ALA A 56 5.36 -7.05 -4.83
C ALA A 56 4.21 -6.25 -4.17
N VAL A 57 4.44 -4.98 -3.84
CA VAL A 57 3.35 -4.11 -3.35
C VAL A 57 2.35 -3.81 -4.46
N ASP A 58 2.81 -3.54 -5.68
CA ASP A 58 1.93 -3.32 -6.85
C ASP A 58 1.01 -4.53 -7.09
N GLU A 59 1.56 -5.75 -6.97
CA GLU A 59 0.80 -7.00 -7.13
C GLU A 59 -0.31 -7.14 -6.07
N GLU A 60 -0.02 -6.86 -4.79
CA GLU A 60 -1.03 -6.92 -3.73
C GLU A 60 -2.08 -5.81 -3.86
N LEU A 61 -1.70 -4.61 -4.33
CA LEU A 61 -2.65 -3.55 -4.65
C LEU A 61 -3.57 -3.95 -5.81
N ALA A 62 -3.02 -4.58 -6.86
CA ALA A 62 -3.81 -5.11 -7.97
C ALA A 62 -4.76 -6.23 -7.51
N ALA A 63 -4.30 -7.12 -6.63
CA ALA A 63 -5.13 -8.17 -6.03
C ALA A 63 -6.28 -7.58 -5.21
N ALA A 64 -6.02 -6.54 -4.41
CA ALA A 64 -7.06 -5.81 -3.69
C ALA A 64 -8.07 -5.16 -4.66
N GLY A 65 -7.61 -4.47 -5.71
CA GLY A 65 -8.50 -3.86 -6.71
C GLY A 65 -9.39 -4.87 -7.44
N CYS A 66 -8.84 -6.05 -7.75
CA CYS A 66 -9.59 -7.16 -8.34
C CYS A 66 -10.65 -7.69 -7.35
N ALA A 67 -10.27 -7.98 -6.11
CA ALA A 67 -11.18 -8.45 -5.07
C ALA A 67 -12.32 -7.46 -4.79
N ALA A 68 -12.04 -6.15 -4.77
CA ALA A 68 -13.07 -5.12 -4.65
C ALA A 68 -14.04 -5.14 -5.83
N SER A 69 -13.54 -5.31 -7.05
CA SER A 69 -14.36 -5.36 -8.28
C SER A 69 -15.26 -6.59 -8.35
N LEU A 70 -14.85 -7.69 -7.69
CA LEU A 70 -15.61 -8.92 -7.55
C LEU A 70 -16.47 -8.96 -6.27
N GLU A 71 -16.49 -7.88 -5.49
CA GLU A 71 -17.17 -7.80 -4.19
C GLU A 71 -16.70 -8.87 -3.17
N GLN A 72 -15.47 -9.38 -3.33
CA GLN A 72 -14.83 -10.35 -2.45
C GLN A 72 -14.17 -9.64 -1.27
N TRP A 73 -15.00 -9.06 -0.41
CA TRP A 73 -14.52 -8.16 0.64
C TRP A 73 -13.56 -8.76 1.69
N PRO A 74 -13.66 -10.05 2.08
CA PRO A 74 -12.66 -10.67 2.94
C PRO A 74 -11.27 -10.70 2.29
N ASP A 75 -11.21 -11.03 1.00
CA ASP A 75 -9.96 -11.11 0.24
C ASP A 75 -9.39 -9.70 -0.01
N PHE A 76 -10.26 -8.73 -0.28
CA PHE A 76 -9.90 -7.31 -0.32
C PHE A 76 -9.26 -6.86 0.99
N ALA A 77 -9.90 -7.13 2.13
CA ALA A 77 -9.39 -6.72 3.45
C ALA A 77 -8.04 -7.38 3.75
N ALA A 78 -7.88 -8.66 3.39
CA ALA A 78 -6.63 -9.39 3.54
C ALA A 78 -5.51 -8.81 2.67
N ALA A 79 -5.80 -8.50 1.40
CA ALA A 79 -4.86 -7.89 0.46
C ALA A 79 -4.43 -6.48 0.93
N CYS A 80 -5.37 -5.62 1.33
CA CYS A 80 -5.05 -4.31 1.90
C CYS A 80 -4.18 -4.42 3.15
N ALA A 81 -4.44 -5.38 4.04
CA ALA A 81 -3.64 -5.59 5.24
C ALA A 81 -2.21 -6.09 4.94
N ARG A 82 -2.03 -6.94 3.92
CA ARG A 82 -0.70 -7.37 3.45
C ARG A 82 0.05 -6.20 2.82
N ALA A 83 -0.59 -5.49 1.88
CA ALA A 83 -0.02 -4.31 1.23
C ALA A 83 0.42 -3.26 2.27
N ALA A 84 -0.38 -2.99 3.30
CA ALA A 84 -0.03 -2.06 4.38
C ALA A 84 1.28 -2.44 5.09
N LYS A 85 1.47 -3.73 5.40
CA LYS A 85 2.70 -4.22 6.05
C LYS A 85 3.91 -4.11 5.12
N MET A 86 3.73 -4.41 3.84
CA MET A 86 4.80 -4.35 2.85
C MET A 86 5.24 -2.90 2.60
N VAL A 87 4.30 -1.96 2.47
CA VAL A 87 4.60 -0.53 2.34
C VAL A 87 5.34 -0.02 3.58
N ALA A 88 4.95 -0.44 4.78
CA ALA A 88 5.65 -0.08 6.00
C ALA A 88 7.10 -0.64 6.02
N ALA A 89 7.28 -1.90 5.62
CA ALA A 89 8.60 -2.54 5.54
C ALA A 89 9.52 -1.85 4.53
N VAL A 90 8.98 -1.43 3.36
CA VAL A 90 9.70 -0.60 2.39
C VAL A 90 10.13 0.72 3.03
N GLY A 91 9.23 1.40 3.74
CA GLY A 91 9.56 2.65 4.44
C GLY A 91 10.64 2.48 5.51
N ASP A 92 10.59 1.40 6.28
CA ASP A 92 11.61 1.07 7.28
C ASP A 92 12.97 0.74 6.64
N SER A 93 12.98 -0.04 5.55
CA SER A 93 14.18 -0.32 4.77
C SER A 93 14.82 0.98 4.28
N HIS A 94 14.04 1.82 3.59
CA HIS A 94 14.52 3.11 3.10
C HIS A 94 15.03 4.03 4.21
N ARG A 95 14.44 3.97 5.41
CA ARG A 95 14.90 4.73 6.59
C ARG A 95 16.26 4.26 7.11
N LEU A 96 16.52 2.95 7.07
CA LEU A 96 17.78 2.35 7.52
C LEU A 96 18.91 2.52 6.50
N THR A 97 18.58 2.50 5.21
CA THR A 97 19.57 2.50 4.12
C THR A 97 19.96 3.91 3.64
N TRP A 98 19.27 4.98 4.07
CA TRP A 98 19.51 6.34 3.55
C TRP A 98 20.92 6.92 3.84
N TRP A 99 21.69 6.33 4.79
CA TRP A 99 23.10 6.66 5.03
C TRP A 99 24.09 5.94 4.07
N ASN A 100 23.65 4.97 3.25
CA ASN A 100 24.53 4.28 2.28
C ASN A 100 24.59 4.98 0.91
N LEU A 101 23.99 6.17 0.77
CA LEU A 101 23.95 6.96 -0.47
C LEU A 101 24.49 8.40 -0.27
N LEU A 102 25.15 8.69 0.85
CA LEU A 102 25.97 9.89 1.11
C LEU A 102 27.39 9.46 1.50
#